data_AF-A0A0Q4G6W6-F1
#
_entry.id   AF-A0A0Q4G6W6-F1
#
_cell.length_a   1.000
_cell.length_b   1.000
_cell.length_c   1.000
_cell.angle_alpha   90.00
_cell.angle_beta   90.00
_cell.angle_gamma   90.00
#
_symmetry.space_group_name_H-M   'P 1'
#
loop_
_entity.id
_entity.type
_entity.pdbx_description
1 polymer ?
#
loop_
_entity_poly.entity_id
_entity_poly.type
_entity_poly.pdbx_seq_one_letter_code
_entity_poly.pdbx_strand_id
1 'polypeptide(L)'
;MTKPRHPHTPPKPKTFGRNALAFGAAAIGLGGALLAVFLRSKGNPAEHAAPDLALDKPRPGADDRAPEAFRPDPTAVPTKAERESLRPATGPAPSLVADRGTLNS
;
A
#
# COMPACT_ATOMS: atom_id res chain seq x y z
N MET A 1 -76.76 -16.78 21.57
CA MET A 1 -75.50 -16.87 22.35
C MET A 1 -74.31 -16.78 21.40
N THR A 2 -73.62 -15.65 21.36
CA THR A 2 -72.42 -15.44 20.53
C THR A 2 -71.22 -15.21 21.44
N LYS A 3 -70.17 -16.02 21.28
CA LYS A 3 -68.93 -15.98 22.08
C LYS A 3 -68.11 -14.73 21.73
N PRO A 4 -67.50 -14.00 22.68
CA PRO A 4 -66.65 -12.86 22.35
C PRO A 4 -65.32 -13.33 21.72
N ARG A 5 -64.87 -12.62 20.67
CA ARG A 5 -63.55 -12.81 20.05
C ARG A 5 -62.48 -12.14 20.91
N HIS A 6 -61.40 -12.84 21.21
CA HIS A 6 -60.21 -12.26 21.83
C HIS A 6 -59.44 -11.39 20.82
N PRO A 7 -58.88 -10.24 21.25
CA PRO A 7 -58.03 -9.42 20.39
C PRO A 7 -56.67 -10.08 20.17
N HIS A 8 -56.26 -10.20 18.91
CA HIS A 8 -54.90 -10.58 18.54
C HIS A 8 -53.95 -9.41 18.83
N THR A 9 -53.05 -9.57 19.80
CA THR A 9 -51.96 -8.62 20.04
C THR A 9 -50.78 -8.97 19.13
N PRO A 10 -50.20 -8.02 18.35
CA PRO A 10 -49.05 -8.32 17.51
C PRO A 10 -47.80 -8.62 18.36
N PRO A 11 -46.92 -9.54 17.91
CA PRO A 11 -45.71 -9.89 18.66
C PRO A 11 -44.75 -8.71 18.71
N LYS A 12 -44.28 -8.35 19.92
CA LYS A 12 -43.28 -7.28 20.12
C LYS A 12 -41.94 -7.67 19.48
N PRO A 13 -41.23 -6.75 18.80
CA PRO A 13 -39.95 -7.04 18.16
C PRO A 13 -38.86 -7.31 19.20
N LYS A 14 -38.09 -8.39 18.99
CA LYS A 14 -37.00 -8.82 19.87
C LYS A 14 -35.73 -7.99 19.61
N THR A 15 -35.68 -6.78 20.16
CA THR A 15 -34.55 -5.84 20.02
C THR A 15 -33.26 -6.32 20.72
N PHE A 16 -33.38 -7.23 21.68
CA PHE A 16 -32.27 -7.68 22.53
C PHE A 16 -31.19 -8.48 21.76
N GLY A 17 -31.58 -9.28 20.76
CA GLY A 17 -30.64 -10.11 20.01
C GLY A 17 -29.76 -9.34 19.01
N ARG A 18 -30.25 -8.20 18.50
CA ARG A 18 -29.51 -7.38 17.53
C ARG A 18 -28.37 -6.59 18.17
N ASN A 19 -28.61 -6.06 19.39
CA ASN A 19 -27.60 -5.29 20.09
C ASN A 19 -26.43 -6.18 20.56
N ALA A 20 -26.72 -7.37 21.10
CA ALA A 20 -25.69 -8.31 21.53
C ALA A 20 -24.77 -8.74 20.37
N LEU A 21 -25.34 -8.99 19.18
CA LEU A 21 -24.58 -9.33 17.98
C LEU A 21 -23.70 -8.15 17.50
N ALA A 22 -24.25 -6.93 17.51
CA ALA A 22 -23.51 -5.72 17.14
C ALA A 22 -22.35 -5.43 18.09
N PHE A 23 -22.54 -5.57 19.41
CA PHE A 23 -21.47 -5.42 20.39
C PHE A 23 -20.40 -6.50 20.24
N GLY A 24 -20.80 -7.75 20.00
CA GLY A 24 -19.85 -8.85 19.74
C GLY A 24 -18.99 -8.59 18.49
N ALA A 25 -19.60 -8.16 17.38
CA ALA A 25 -18.88 -7.85 16.15
C ALA A 25 -17.94 -6.64 16.29
N ALA A 26 -18.39 -5.57 16.97
CA ALA A 26 -17.57 -4.38 17.22
C ALA A 26 -16.35 -4.69 18.10
N ALA A 27 -16.51 -5.52 19.13
CA ALA A 27 -15.41 -5.92 20.01
C ALA A 27 -14.32 -6.73 19.27
N ILE A 28 -14.73 -7.66 18.38
CA ILE A 28 -13.79 -8.44 17.56
C ILE A 28 -13.05 -7.53 16.57
N GLY A 29 -13.75 -6.62 15.90
CA GLY A 29 -13.14 -5.69 14.96
C GLY A 29 -12.10 -4.78 15.63
N LEU A 30 -12.44 -4.21 16.79
CA LEU A 30 -11.52 -3.35 17.54
C LEU A 30 -10.33 -4.13 18.11
N GLY A 31 -10.59 -5.30 18.71
CA GLY A 31 -9.53 -6.16 19.27
C GLY A 31 -8.55 -6.63 18.19
N GLY A 32 -9.05 -7.04 17.02
CA GLY A 32 -8.22 -7.45 15.88
C GLY A 32 -7.36 -6.31 15.34
N ALA A 33 -7.92 -5.10 15.22
CA ALA A 33 -7.17 -3.91 14.77
C ALA A 33 -6.06 -3.53 15.76
N LEU A 34 -6.36 -3.53 17.06
CA LEU A 34 -5.36 -3.24 18.09
C LEU A 34 -4.23 -4.28 18.12
N LEU A 35 -4.57 -5.56 17.99
CA LEU A 35 -3.57 -6.63 17.90
C LEU A 35 -2.70 -6.51 16.64
N ALA A 36 -3.29 -6.16 15.49
CA ALA A 36 -2.54 -5.95 14.26
C ALA A 36 -1.55 -4.79 14.36
N VAL A 37 -1.96 -3.67 14.98
CA VAL A 37 -1.06 -2.53 15.27
C VAL A 37 0.07 -2.95 16.20
N PHE A 38 -0.25 -3.69 17.27
CA PHE A 38 0.75 -4.19 18.21
C PHE A 38 1.77 -5.12 17.54
N LEU A 39 1.32 -6.09 16.75
CA LEU A 39 2.19 -7.01 16.02
C LEU A 39 3.07 -6.29 14.99
N ARG A 40 2.54 -5.27 14.31
CA ARG A 40 3.32 -4.46 13.36
C ARG A 40 4.30 -3.51 14.04
N SER A 41 4.03 -3.09 15.27
CA SER A 41 4.94 -2.25 16.06
C SER A 41 6.16 -3.02 16.59
N LYS A 42 6.10 -4.35 16.61
CA LYS A 42 7.20 -5.20 17.05
C LYS A 42 8.25 -5.24 15.94
N GLY A 43 9.32 -4.47 16.11
CA GLY A 43 10.43 -4.40 15.16
C GLY A 43 10.98 -5.78 14.81
N ASN A 44 11.35 -5.96 13.54
CA ASN A 44 11.90 -7.21 13.04
C ASN A 44 13.33 -7.39 13.57
N PRO A 45 13.65 -8.44 14.36
CA PRO A 45 14.99 -8.63 14.90
C PRO A 45 16.03 -9.00 13.84
N ALA A 46 15.60 -9.33 12.62
CA ALA A 46 16.48 -9.58 11.48
C ALA A 46 16.85 -8.31 10.70
N GLU A 47 16.27 -7.16 11.04
CA GLU A 47 16.59 -5.88 10.42
C GLU A 47 17.71 -5.19 11.19
N HIS A 48 18.79 -4.83 10.48
CA HIS A 48 19.85 -4.02 11.06
C HIS A 48 19.38 -2.57 11.18
N ALA A 49 19.74 -1.90 12.27
CA ALA A 49 19.52 -0.47 12.40
C ALA A 49 20.24 0.26 11.24
N ALA A 50 19.52 1.15 10.57
CA ALA A 50 20.06 2.07 9.56
C ALA A 50 20.14 3.48 10.18
N PRO A 51 21.14 3.74 11.05
CA PRO A 51 21.24 4.98 11.81
C PRO A 51 21.46 6.22 10.93
N ASP A 52 21.99 6.04 9.72
CA ASP A 52 22.18 7.05 8.68
C ASP A 52 20.87 7.46 7.99
N LEU A 53 19.90 6.54 7.90
CA LEU A 53 18.60 6.76 7.28
C LEU A 53 17.49 7.11 8.29
N ALA A 54 17.83 7.21 9.58
CA ALA A 54 16.86 7.49 10.64
C ALA A 54 16.14 8.84 10.40
N LEU A 55 14.87 8.92 10.82
CA LEU A 55 13.99 10.06 10.50
C LEU A 55 14.51 11.40 11.04
N ASP A 56 15.18 11.37 12.18
CA ASP A 56 15.80 12.50 12.87
C ASP A 56 17.10 13.00 12.21
N LYS A 57 17.63 12.28 11.21
CA LYS A 57 18.85 12.69 10.53
C LYS A 57 18.59 13.80 9.51
N PRO A 58 19.50 14.80 9.43
CA PRO A 58 19.45 15.80 8.37
C PRO A 58 19.56 15.09 7.02
N ARG A 59 18.65 15.41 6.11
CA ARG A 59 18.66 14.93 4.72
C ARG A 59 19.03 16.09 3.80
N PRO A 60 19.78 15.85 2.71
CA PRO A 60 20.00 16.86 1.70
C PRO A 60 18.66 17.38 1.17
N GLY A 61 18.45 18.69 1.24
CA GLY A 61 17.34 19.40 0.63
C GLY A 61 17.51 19.56 -0.88
N ALA A 62 16.53 20.16 -1.54
CA ALA A 62 16.56 20.38 -2.99
C ALA A 62 17.75 21.25 -3.44
N ASP A 63 18.24 22.11 -2.55
CA ASP A 63 19.36 23.03 -2.82
C ASP A 63 20.72 22.48 -2.36
N ASP A 64 20.74 21.34 -1.67
CA ASP A 64 21.97 20.71 -1.18
C ASP A 64 22.69 19.99 -2.33
N ARG A 65 23.42 20.76 -3.13
CA ARG A 65 24.29 20.21 -4.15
C ARG A 65 25.43 19.40 -3.51
N ALA A 66 25.86 18.35 -4.22
CA ALA A 66 27.05 17.60 -3.88
C ALA A 66 28.27 18.53 -3.69
N PRO A 67 29.30 18.16 -2.92
CA PRO A 67 30.54 18.94 -2.84
C PRO A 67 31.14 19.19 -4.24
N GLU A 68 31.78 20.34 -4.45
CA GLU A 68 32.29 20.77 -5.77
C GLU A 68 33.10 19.67 -6.49
N ALA A 69 33.95 18.93 -5.76
CA ALA A 69 34.78 17.87 -6.30
C ALA A 69 34.00 16.66 -6.87
N PHE A 70 32.75 16.47 -6.44
CA PHE A 70 31.86 15.41 -6.91
C PHE A 70 30.76 15.91 -7.85
N ARG A 71 30.76 17.22 -8.17
CA ARG A 71 29.83 17.76 -9.15
C ARG A 71 30.31 17.40 -10.54
N PRO A 72 29.43 16.87 -11.42
CA PRO A 72 29.73 16.83 -12.84
C PRO A 72 30.05 18.25 -13.34
N ASP A 73 31.08 18.39 -14.17
CA ASP A 73 31.39 19.66 -14.80
C ASP A 73 30.22 20.10 -15.70
N PRO A 74 29.55 21.23 -15.40
CA PRO A 74 28.40 21.69 -16.17
C PRO A 74 28.79 22.19 -17.56
N THR A 75 30.08 22.42 -17.81
CA THR A 75 30.62 22.91 -19.09
C THR A 75 31.22 21.80 -19.94
N ALA A 76 31.31 20.57 -19.44
CA ALA A 76 31.80 19.43 -20.19
C ALA A 76 30.87 19.12 -21.36
N VAL A 77 31.36 19.33 -22.59
CA VAL A 77 30.62 18.99 -23.81
C VAL A 77 30.99 17.57 -24.23
N PRO A 78 30.04 16.62 -24.28
CA PRO A 78 30.32 15.27 -24.74
C PRO A 78 30.82 15.27 -26.19
N THR A 79 31.79 14.41 -26.48
CA THR A 79 32.34 14.22 -27.83
C THR A 79 31.30 13.66 -28.79
N LYS A 80 31.57 13.73 -30.10
CA LYS A 80 30.67 13.18 -31.12
C LYS A 80 30.41 11.68 -30.94
N ALA A 81 31.45 10.92 -30.56
CA ALA A 81 31.34 9.48 -30.35
C ALA A 81 30.52 9.14 -29.10
N GLU A 82 30.70 9.88 -28.00
CA GLU A 82 29.89 9.69 -26.79
C GLU A 82 28.43 10.01 -27.04
N ARG A 83 28.13 11.13 -27.72
CA ARG A 83 26.75 11.47 -28.11
C ARG A 83 26.11 10.40 -28.98
N GLU A 84 26.89 9.82 -29.90
CA GLU A 84 26.43 8.75 -30.78
C GLU A 84 26.11 7.47 -30.00
N SER A 85 26.94 7.12 -29.02
CA SER A 85 26.73 5.94 -28.17
C SER A 85 25.51 6.08 -27.26
N LEU A 86 25.17 7.31 -26.85
CA LEU A 86 24.01 7.63 -26.03
C LEU A 86 22.72 7.81 -26.85
N ARG A 87 22.78 7.63 -28.17
CA ARG A 87 21.59 7.74 -29.02
C ARG A 87 20.57 6.70 -28.56
N PRO A 88 19.31 7.11 -28.27
CA PRO A 88 18.27 6.16 -27.93
C PRO A 88 18.19 5.07 -29.00
N ALA A 89 18.02 3.82 -28.57
CA ALA A 89 17.78 2.71 -29.49
C ALA A 89 16.37 2.86 -30.08
N THR A 90 16.20 3.76 -31.05
CA THR A 90 14.94 4.04 -31.76
C THR A 90 14.58 2.94 -32.77
N GLY A 91 15.16 1.75 -32.63
CA GLY A 91 14.71 0.58 -33.36
C GLY A 91 13.30 0.17 -32.90
N PRO A 92 12.65 -0.73 -33.64
CA PRO A 92 11.39 -1.32 -33.18
C PRO A 92 11.58 -1.85 -31.76
N ALA A 93 10.66 -1.51 -30.85
CA ALA A 93 10.72 -2.03 -29.49
C ALA A 93 10.82 -3.57 -29.56
N PRO A 94 11.78 -4.20 -28.86
CA PRO A 94 11.80 -5.65 -28.76
C PRO A 94 10.46 -6.09 -28.14
N SER A 95 9.62 -6.78 -28.91
CA SER A 95 8.34 -7.25 -28.41
C SER A 95 8.59 -8.42 -27.45
N LEU A 96 8.21 -8.25 -26.19
CA LEU A 96 8.18 -9.33 -25.18
C LEU A 96 6.84 -10.10 -25.21
N VAL A 97 6.04 -9.93 -26.27
CA VAL A 97 4.76 -10.63 -26.42
C VAL A 97 5.06 -11.96 -27.10
N ALA A 98 5.23 -13.00 -26.28
CA ALA A 98 4.95 -14.36 -26.72
C ALA A 98 3.49 -14.41 -27.20
N ASP A 99 3.29 -15.00 -28.37
CA ASP A 99 1.97 -15.33 -28.93
C ASP A 99 1.20 -16.20 -27.93
N ARG A 100 0.40 -15.56 -27.08
CA ARG A 100 -0.39 -16.23 -26.05
C ARG A 100 -1.72 -16.65 -26.67
N GLY A 101 -1.70 -17.73 -27.45
CA GLY A 101 -2.94 -18.46 -27.75
C GLY A 101 -3.14 -19.07 -29.13
N THR A 102 -2.11 -19.57 -29.81
CA THR A 102 -2.34 -20.59 -30.85
C THR A 102 -2.65 -21.95 -30.20
N LEU A 103 -3.82 -22.03 -29.56
CA LEU A 103 -4.48 -23.31 -29.29
C LEU A 103 -5.42 -23.58 -30.46
N ASN A 104 -5.08 -24.62 -31.20
CA ASN A 104 -5.84 -25.20 -32.31
C ASN A 104 -7.35 -25.25 -32.00
N SER A 105 -8.16 -24.73 -32.91
CA SER A 105 -9.59 -25.04 -33.04
C SER A 105 -9.78 -26.10 -34.11
#